data_AF-A0A667Y847-F1
#
_entry.id   AF-A0A667Y847-F1
#
_cell.length_a   1.000
_cell.length_b   1.000
_cell.length_c   1.000
_cell.angle_alpha   90.00
_cell.angle_beta   90.00
_cell.angle_gamma   90.00
#
_symmetry.space_group_name_H-M   'P 1'
#
loop_
_entity.id
_entity.type
_entity.pdbx_description
1 polymer ?
#
loop_
_entity_poly.entity_id
_entity_poly.type
_entity_poly.pdbx_seq_one_letter_code
_entity_poly.pdbx_strand_id
1 'polypeptide(L)'
;MHKKKQQEGDEHREKALDDMMGGALEVKKEDILNMEIPQPEFVLSKPDTQWSEEEKKVYKEYEKKNKELSEEQEKYRKSLEIEMRKLQASIKDATEGFDETLTKLLEWKVKSEMVIYQEELKITNIVYSILIEEEIRNREVELSLKLEKFLAYKVRGPSSYTVMHAVILFMSLKLLDKKFRKDFLDVPVHIVEHLYKLFKRRPRVQKMRTQMDSSINIKDQSLCGWMAADGLSQMLKAMEELDAPENMPEDLDPLIWERFCLVRRAKVESEQQVKTMALTLAEMQAFLQKRIDENETYEQEIKNLTDELDRVHKEKNCFRKDIMVQVLMKQGQVELTPTDLTADYSDSVLHHRSVVEGLNHTIKLNAGSKHDRRSYLVYILTD
;
A
#
# COMPACT_ATOMS: atom_id res chain seq x y z
N MET A 1 86.37 -44.04 0.27
CA MET A 1 86.80 -45.22 -0.52
C MET A 1 85.67 -46.17 -0.91
N HIS A 2 84.59 -46.33 -0.13
CA HIS A 2 83.51 -47.26 -0.49
C HIS A 2 82.63 -46.84 -1.68
N LYS A 3 82.33 -45.55 -1.86
CA LYS A 3 81.57 -45.05 -3.03
C LYS A 3 82.25 -45.31 -4.38
N LYS A 4 83.59 -45.27 -4.43
CA LYS A 4 84.36 -45.47 -5.67
C LYS A 4 84.34 -46.93 -6.12
N LYS A 5 84.43 -47.88 -5.19
CA LYS A 5 84.32 -49.32 -5.47
C LYS A 5 82.90 -49.76 -5.87
N GLN A 6 81.87 -49.08 -5.38
CA GLN A 6 80.48 -49.31 -5.83
C GLN A 6 80.27 -48.81 -7.27
N GLN A 7 80.79 -47.63 -7.61
CA GLN A 7 80.73 -47.11 -8.99
C GLN A 7 81.48 -48.00 -9.99
N GLU A 8 82.67 -48.50 -9.63
CA GLU A 8 83.41 -49.43 -10.49
C GLU A 8 82.66 -50.76 -10.69
N GLY A 9 81.95 -51.24 -9.66
CA GLY A 9 81.13 -52.45 -9.74
C GLY A 9 79.88 -52.30 -10.60
N ASP A 10 79.23 -51.13 -10.56
CA ASP A 10 78.07 -50.81 -11.39
C ASP A 10 78.48 -50.58 -12.86
N GLU A 11 79.62 -49.91 -13.13
CA GLU A 11 80.17 -49.76 -14.49
C GLU A 11 80.54 -51.11 -15.12
N HIS A 12 81.12 -52.03 -14.34
CA HIS A 12 81.41 -53.38 -14.82
C HIS A 12 80.15 -54.21 -15.06
N ARG A 13 79.08 -53.99 -14.27
CA ARG A 13 77.78 -54.63 -14.50
C ARG A 13 77.09 -54.10 -15.74
N GLU A 14 77.06 -52.78 -15.96
CA GLU A 14 76.51 -52.18 -17.18
C GLU A 14 77.27 -52.63 -18.43
N LYS A 15 78.61 -52.64 -18.40
CA LYS A 15 79.42 -53.19 -19.51
C LYS A 15 79.17 -54.66 -19.77
N ALA A 16 79.03 -55.47 -18.73
CA ALA A 16 78.72 -56.89 -18.88
C ALA A 16 77.28 -57.10 -19.42
N LEU A 17 76.35 -56.20 -19.12
CA LEU A 17 75.00 -56.21 -19.67
C LEU A 17 74.98 -55.85 -21.16
N ASP A 18 75.76 -54.84 -21.55
CA ASP A 18 75.97 -54.44 -22.95
C ASP A 18 76.58 -55.59 -23.76
N ASP A 19 77.65 -56.22 -23.25
CA ASP A 19 78.35 -57.31 -23.95
C ASP A 19 77.53 -58.61 -24.02
N MET A 20 76.64 -58.88 -23.06
CA MET A 20 75.87 -60.13 -23.02
C MET A 20 74.44 -60.01 -23.57
N MET A 21 73.83 -58.82 -23.54
CA MET A 21 72.40 -58.61 -23.84
C MET A 21 72.11 -57.29 -24.58
N GLY A 22 73.12 -56.56 -25.09
CA GLY A 22 72.91 -55.35 -25.88
C GLY A 22 72.30 -54.16 -25.11
N GLY A 23 72.47 -54.12 -23.79
CA GLY A 23 72.21 -52.91 -22.98
C GLY A 23 70.81 -52.76 -22.38
N ALA A 24 69.89 -53.70 -22.63
CA ALA A 24 68.55 -53.68 -22.03
C ALA A 24 68.15 -55.06 -21.51
N LEU A 25 67.80 -55.14 -20.21
CA LEU A 25 67.35 -56.38 -19.57
C LEU A 25 65.92 -56.78 -20.00
N GLU A 26 65.13 -55.83 -20.49
CA GLU A 26 63.78 -56.01 -21.01
C GLU A 26 63.65 -55.24 -22.33
N VAL A 27 63.49 -55.96 -23.45
CA VAL A 27 63.10 -55.33 -24.72
C VAL A 27 61.73 -54.69 -24.50
N LYS A 28 61.65 -53.36 -24.50
CA LYS A 28 60.34 -52.70 -24.40
C LYS A 28 59.56 -53.05 -25.67
N LYS A 29 58.27 -53.34 -25.55
CA LYS A 29 57.45 -53.72 -26.72
C LYS A 29 57.44 -52.65 -27.82
N GLU A 30 57.71 -51.40 -27.44
CA GLU A 30 57.89 -50.26 -28.35
C GLU A 30 59.13 -50.41 -29.25
N ASP A 31 60.19 -51.06 -28.75
CA ASP A 31 61.45 -51.29 -29.48
C ASP A 31 61.27 -52.32 -30.61
N ILE A 32 60.27 -53.21 -30.51
CA ILE A 32 59.95 -54.22 -31.53
C ILE A 32 59.59 -53.55 -32.86
N LEU A 33 58.91 -52.40 -32.83
CA LEU A 33 58.54 -51.63 -34.03
C LEU A 33 59.75 -50.98 -34.73
N ASN A 34 60.80 -50.68 -33.97
CA ASN A 34 62.03 -50.05 -34.48
C ASN A 34 63.15 -51.05 -34.73
N MET A 35 62.93 -52.33 -34.40
CA MET A 35 63.93 -53.37 -34.57
C MET A 35 64.04 -53.72 -36.05
N GLU A 36 65.27 -53.69 -36.58
CA GLU A 36 65.60 -54.12 -37.92
C GLU A 36 66.70 -55.17 -37.83
N ILE A 37 66.53 -56.32 -38.49
CA ILE A 37 67.59 -57.33 -38.55
C ILE A 37 68.55 -56.92 -39.68
N PRO A 38 69.84 -56.65 -39.38
CA PRO A 38 70.80 -56.23 -40.38
C PRO A 38 71.02 -57.33 -41.42
N GLN A 39 71.11 -56.93 -42.69
CA GLN A 39 71.35 -57.87 -43.79
C GLN A 39 72.74 -58.52 -43.65
N PRO A 40 72.87 -59.83 -43.93
CA PRO A 40 74.17 -60.50 -43.88
C PRO A 40 75.17 -59.89 -44.88
N GLU A 41 76.42 -59.66 -44.46
CA GLU A 41 77.45 -58.95 -45.25
C GLU A 41 77.76 -59.57 -46.63
N PHE A 42 77.57 -60.88 -46.79
CA PHE A 42 77.80 -61.57 -48.06
C PHE A 42 76.77 -61.22 -49.15
N VAL A 43 75.59 -60.73 -48.76
CA VAL A 43 74.51 -60.29 -49.66
C VAL A 43 74.88 -58.99 -50.38
N LEU A 44 75.68 -58.14 -49.72
CA LEU A 44 76.17 -56.87 -50.28
C LEU A 44 77.46 -57.05 -51.11
N SER A 45 78.18 -58.16 -50.94
CA SER A 45 79.53 -58.35 -51.48
C SER A 45 79.65 -59.41 -52.58
N LYS A 46 78.69 -60.34 -52.72
CA LYS A 46 78.73 -61.41 -53.73
C LYS A 46 77.36 -61.63 -54.41
N PRO A 47 77.30 -61.88 -55.74
CA PRO A 47 76.06 -62.22 -56.43
C PRO A 47 75.48 -63.58 -55.99
N ASP A 48 74.15 -63.73 -56.03
CA ASP A 48 73.38 -64.89 -55.55
C ASP A 48 73.83 -66.26 -56.11
N THR A 49 74.47 -66.26 -57.27
CA THR A 49 75.02 -67.45 -57.95
C THR A 49 76.30 -67.99 -57.32
N GLN A 50 76.99 -67.20 -56.49
CA GLN A 50 78.27 -67.54 -55.87
C GLN A 50 78.17 -67.90 -54.38
N TRP A 51 76.95 -67.96 -53.84
CA TRP A 51 76.76 -68.30 -52.43
C TRP A 51 77.07 -69.77 -52.17
N SER A 52 77.87 -70.03 -51.13
CA SER A 52 78.09 -71.39 -50.61
C SER A 52 76.79 -71.98 -50.08
N GLU A 53 76.73 -73.31 -49.90
CA GLU A 53 75.56 -73.93 -49.28
C GLU A 53 75.33 -73.44 -47.84
N GLU A 54 76.38 -73.08 -47.11
CA GLU A 54 76.29 -72.44 -45.80
C GLU A 54 75.75 -71.00 -45.90
N GLU A 55 76.23 -70.19 -46.84
CA GLU A 55 75.76 -68.81 -47.07
C GLU A 55 74.26 -68.78 -47.48
N LYS A 56 73.81 -69.75 -48.29
CA LYS A 56 72.39 -69.94 -48.64
C LYS A 56 71.53 -70.32 -47.44
N LYS A 57 72.05 -71.08 -46.48
CA LYS A 57 71.34 -71.41 -45.23
C LYS A 57 71.21 -70.19 -44.32
N VAL A 58 72.29 -69.41 -44.18
CA VAL A 58 72.29 -68.17 -43.37
C VAL A 58 71.31 -67.13 -43.94
N TYR A 59 71.22 -67.00 -45.27
CA TYR A 59 70.24 -66.10 -45.89
C TYR A 59 68.79 -66.55 -45.67
N LYS A 60 68.50 -67.86 -45.78
CA LYS A 60 67.16 -68.40 -45.48
C LYS A 60 66.77 -68.20 -44.01
N GLU A 61 67.72 -68.31 -43.09
CA GLU A 61 67.49 -68.01 -41.67
C GLU A 61 67.26 -66.51 -41.44
N TYR A 62 67.98 -65.65 -42.14
CA TYR A 62 67.76 -64.20 -42.14
C TYR A 62 66.36 -63.84 -42.63
N GLU A 63 65.93 -64.35 -43.81
CA GLU A 63 64.58 -64.11 -44.34
C GLU A 63 63.49 -64.60 -43.37
N LYS A 64 63.70 -65.78 -42.76
CA LYS A 64 62.78 -66.33 -41.78
C LYS A 64 62.65 -65.42 -40.56
N LYS A 65 63.78 -64.96 -39.98
CA LYS A 65 63.77 -64.04 -38.84
C LYS A 65 63.17 -62.68 -39.19
N ASN A 66 63.44 -62.16 -40.40
CA ASN A 66 62.86 -60.90 -40.86
C ASN A 66 61.34 -60.99 -41.06
N LYS A 67 60.86 -62.13 -41.56
CA LYS A 67 59.43 -62.42 -41.67
C LYS A 67 58.78 -62.56 -40.30
N GLU A 68 59.39 -63.29 -39.37
CA GLU A 68 58.91 -63.43 -37.98
C GLU A 68 58.85 -62.07 -37.27
N LEU A 69 59.87 -61.22 -37.45
CA LEU A 69 59.91 -59.86 -36.91
C LEU A 69 58.82 -58.97 -37.50
N SER A 70 58.61 -59.01 -38.82
CA SER A 70 57.54 -58.25 -39.48
C SER A 70 56.15 -58.70 -39.01
N GLU A 71 55.94 -60.00 -38.82
CA GLU A 71 54.69 -60.53 -38.27
C GLU A 71 54.47 -60.09 -36.80
N GLU A 72 55.53 -60.00 -36.00
CA GLU A 72 55.47 -59.52 -34.61
C GLU A 72 55.19 -58.01 -34.53
N GLN A 73 55.84 -57.21 -35.37
CA GLN A 73 55.58 -55.78 -35.54
C GLN A 73 54.13 -55.50 -35.94
N GLU A 74 53.59 -56.27 -36.90
CA GLU A 74 52.22 -56.10 -37.36
C GLU A 74 51.19 -56.55 -36.29
N LYS A 75 51.48 -57.62 -35.54
CA LYS A 75 50.65 -58.02 -34.37
C LYS A 75 50.64 -56.93 -33.32
N TYR A 76 51.79 -56.33 -33.00
CA TYR A 76 51.89 -55.28 -32.01
C TYR A 76 51.21 -53.99 -32.48
N ARG A 77 51.40 -53.57 -33.74
CA ARG A 77 50.68 -52.45 -34.36
C ARG A 77 49.16 -52.63 -34.28
N LYS A 78 48.64 -53.80 -34.66
CA LYS A 78 47.21 -54.12 -34.53
C LYS A 78 46.74 -54.06 -33.08
N SER A 79 47.55 -54.53 -32.13
CA SER A 79 47.20 -54.45 -30.70
C SER A 79 47.06 -53.00 -30.21
N LEU A 80 47.98 -52.12 -30.61
CA LEU A 80 47.93 -50.68 -30.30
C LEU A 80 46.74 -50.00 -30.98
N GLU A 81 46.43 -50.34 -32.23
CA GLU A 81 45.26 -49.78 -32.93
C GLU A 81 43.95 -50.19 -32.25
N ILE A 82 43.84 -51.44 -31.79
CA ILE A 82 42.69 -51.92 -31.02
C ILE A 82 42.57 -51.16 -29.69
N GLU A 83 43.68 -50.98 -28.97
CA GLU A 83 43.71 -50.23 -27.72
C GLU A 83 43.30 -48.77 -27.93
N MET A 84 43.85 -48.10 -28.96
CA MET A 84 43.48 -46.75 -29.34
C MET A 84 41.98 -46.64 -29.62
N ARG A 85 41.40 -47.55 -30.42
CA ARG A 85 39.96 -47.55 -30.72
C ARG A 85 39.11 -47.80 -29.46
N LYS A 86 39.55 -48.68 -28.56
CA LYS A 86 38.88 -48.93 -27.28
C LYS A 86 38.90 -47.70 -26.38
N LEU A 87 40.04 -47.01 -26.28
CA LEU A 87 40.17 -45.77 -25.52
C LEU A 87 39.32 -44.66 -26.12
N GLN A 88 39.30 -44.50 -27.45
CA GLN A 88 38.45 -43.54 -28.14
C GLN A 88 36.96 -43.79 -27.89
N ALA A 89 36.51 -45.05 -27.96
CA ALA A 89 35.13 -45.41 -27.64
C ALA A 89 34.81 -45.11 -26.17
N SER A 90 35.69 -45.49 -25.24
CA SER A 90 35.50 -45.22 -23.81
C SER A 90 35.45 -43.72 -23.50
N ILE A 91 36.26 -42.89 -24.15
CA ILE A 91 36.24 -41.43 -23.98
C ILE A 91 34.92 -40.86 -24.51
N LYS A 92 34.46 -41.34 -25.66
CA LYS A 92 33.19 -40.91 -26.25
C LYS A 92 32.03 -41.23 -25.32
N ASP A 93 31.92 -42.48 -24.87
CA ASP A 93 30.84 -42.93 -23.98
C ASP A 93 30.87 -42.16 -22.64
N ALA A 94 32.06 -41.91 -22.08
CA ALA A 94 32.21 -41.11 -20.87
C ALA A 94 31.80 -39.64 -21.07
N THR A 95 32.13 -39.07 -22.22
CA THR A 95 31.77 -37.68 -22.57
C THR A 95 30.26 -37.55 -22.75
N GLU A 96 29.63 -38.46 -23.49
CA GLU A 96 28.18 -38.49 -23.69
C GLU A 96 27.44 -38.67 -22.35
N GLY A 97 27.92 -39.59 -21.48
CA GLY A 97 27.34 -39.79 -20.15
C GLY A 97 27.48 -38.56 -19.24
N PHE A 98 28.59 -37.82 -19.35
CA PHE A 98 28.78 -36.55 -18.65
C PHE A 98 27.81 -35.48 -19.16
N ASP A 99 27.72 -35.28 -20.47
CA ASP A 99 26.85 -34.28 -21.10
C ASP A 99 25.37 -34.52 -20.80
N GLU A 100 24.93 -35.78 -20.81
CA GLU A 100 23.57 -36.15 -20.39
C GLU A 100 23.30 -35.79 -18.93
N THR A 101 24.26 -36.08 -18.04
CA THR A 101 24.15 -35.77 -16.62
C THR A 101 24.11 -34.26 -16.39
N LEU A 102 24.97 -33.52 -17.09
CA LEU A 102 25.02 -32.06 -17.06
C LEU A 102 23.71 -31.44 -17.56
N THR A 103 23.15 -31.96 -18.64
CA THR A 103 21.87 -31.49 -19.20
C THR A 103 20.73 -31.72 -18.21
N LYS A 104 20.64 -32.91 -17.60
CA LYS A 104 19.64 -33.21 -16.56
C LYS A 104 19.80 -32.29 -15.35
N LEU A 105 21.04 -32.02 -14.92
CA LEU A 105 21.32 -31.11 -13.81
C LEU A 105 20.92 -29.67 -14.15
N LEU A 106 21.17 -29.21 -15.38
CA LEU A 106 20.75 -27.89 -15.84
C LEU A 106 19.23 -27.76 -15.85
N GLU A 107 18.50 -28.76 -16.35
CA GLU A 107 17.04 -28.78 -16.30
C GLU A 107 16.51 -28.71 -14.86
N TRP A 108 17.13 -29.46 -13.95
CA TRP A 108 16.77 -29.44 -12.53
C TRP A 108 17.04 -28.08 -11.90
N LYS A 109 18.16 -27.45 -12.23
CA LYS A 109 18.50 -26.10 -11.78
C LYS A 109 17.45 -25.10 -12.24
N VAL A 110 17.15 -25.07 -13.54
CA VAL A 110 16.17 -24.12 -14.12
C VAL A 110 14.78 -24.33 -13.49
N LYS A 111 14.33 -25.59 -13.34
CA LYS A 111 13.04 -25.89 -12.69
C LYS A 111 13.02 -25.45 -11.23
N SER A 112 14.12 -25.67 -10.50
CA SER A 112 14.22 -25.28 -9.09
C SER A 112 14.22 -23.76 -8.92
N GLU A 113 15.04 -23.05 -9.70
CA GLU A 113 15.08 -21.58 -9.71
C GLU A 113 13.72 -20.99 -10.10
N MET A 114 13.06 -21.55 -11.12
CA MET A 114 11.72 -21.15 -11.52
C MET A 114 10.70 -21.26 -10.37
N VAL A 115 10.72 -22.36 -9.60
CA VAL A 115 9.84 -22.53 -8.44
C VAL A 115 10.20 -21.54 -7.33
N ILE A 116 11.50 -21.34 -7.05
CA ILE A 116 11.96 -20.36 -6.06
C ILE A 116 11.44 -18.96 -6.41
N TYR A 117 11.66 -18.49 -7.65
CA TYR A 117 11.20 -17.17 -8.08
C TYR A 117 9.68 -17.03 -8.06
N GLN A 118 8.93 -18.10 -8.35
CA GLN A 118 7.48 -18.10 -8.20
C GLN A 118 7.07 -17.89 -6.74
N GLU A 119 7.66 -18.64 -5.81
CA GLU A 119 7.34 -18.51 -4.38
C GLU A 119 7.78 -17.15 -3.82
N GLU A 120 8.95 -16.64 -4.23
CA GLU A 120 9.39 -15.29 -3.87
C GLU A 120 8.39 -14.22 -4.33
N LEU A 121 7.91 -14.32 -5.59
CA LEU A 121 6.88 -13.42 -6.10
C LEU A 121 5.57 -13.53 -5.31
N LYS A 122 5.13 -14.75 -4.96
CA LYS A 122 3.95 -14.94 -4.09
C LYS A 122 4.13 -14.26 -2.74
N ILE A 123 5.29 -14.43 -2.11
CA ILE A 123 5.59 -13.82 -0.82
C ILE A 123 5.50 -12.30 -0.94
N THR A 124 6.15 -11.70 -1.95
CA THR A 124 6.10 -10.24 -2.20
C THR A 124 4.67 -9.75 -2.38
N ASN A 125 3.87 -10.47 -3.16
CA ASN A 125 2.48 -10.13 -3.42
C ASN A 125 1.59 -10.22 -2.17
N ILE A 126 1.79 -11.25 -1.34
CA ILE A 126 1.09 -11.41 -0.05
C ILE A 126 1.49 -10.28 0.89
N VAL A 127 2.78 -9.95 0.99
CA VAL A 127 3.27 -8.83 1.81
C VAL A 127 2.61 -7.53 1.38
N TYR A 128 2.58 -7.24 0.08
CA TYR A 128 1.89 -6.06 -0.47
C TYR A 128 0.40 -6.04 -0.11
N SER A 129 -0.28 -7.20 -0.22
CA SER A 129 -1.69 -7.32 0.13
C SER A 129 -1.95 -7.08 1.63
N ILE A 130 -1.05 -7.55 2.50
CA ILE A 130 -1.12 -7.31 3.95
C ILE A 130 -0.97 -5.83 4.27
N LEU A 131 -0.04 -5.13 3.59
CA LEU A 131 0.16 -3.69 3.78
C LEU A 131 -1.09 -2.90 3.42
N ILE A 132 -1.76 -3.23 2.32
CA ILE A 132 -3.03 -2.58 1.93
C ILE A 132 -4.12 -2.85 2.96
N GLU A 133 -4.31 -4.10 3.41
CA GLU A 133 -5.31 -4.43 4.43
C GLU A 133 -5.02 -3.69 5.75
N GLU A 134 -3.74 -3.53 6.10
CA GLU A 134 -3.32 -2.73 7.27
C GLU A 134 -3.63 -1.25 7.12
N GLU A 135 -3.38 -0.66 5.95
CA GLU A 135 -3.73 0.74 5.66
C GLU A 135 -5.25 0.97 5.78
N ILE A 136 -6.06 0.12 5.16
CA ILE A 136 -7.52 0.16 5.24
C ILE A 136 -7.98 0.02 6.70
N ARG A 137 -7.40 -0.93 7.45
CA ARG A 137 -7.71 -1.15 8.87
C ARG A 137 -7.36 0.06 9.72
N ASN A 138 -6.20 0.67 9.50
CA ASN A 138 -5.77 1.85 10.26
C ASN A 138 -6.71 3.04 10.01
N ARG A 139 -7.14 3.24 8.75
CA ARG A 139 -8.13 4.25 8.40
C ARG A 139 -9.48 3.98 9.06
N GLU A 140 -9.94 2.73 9.07
CA GLU A 140 -11.18 2.32 9.74
C GLU A 140 -11.14 2.64 11.24
N VAL A 141 -10.03 2.30 11.91
CA VAL A 141 -9.84 2.59 13.35
C VAL A 141 -9.82 4.09 13.62
N GLU A 142 -9.10 4.87 12.80
CA GLU A 142 -9.03 6.32 12.96
C GLU A 142 -10.42 6.98 12.84
N LEU A 143 -11.19 6.60 11.82
CA LEU A 143 -12.56 7.11 11.61
C LEU A 143 -13.48 6.69 12.75
N SER A 144 -13.39 5.44 13.21
CA SER A 144 -14.18 4.93 14.33
C SER A 144 -13.90 5.71 15.63
N LEU A 145 -12.63 5.99 15.92
CA LEU A 145 -12.22 6.79 17.08
C LEU A 145 -12.70 8.24 16.99
N LYS A 146 -12.67 8.85 15.79
CA LYS A 146 -13.23 10.20 15.58
C LYS A 146 -14.73 10.19 15.82
N LEU A 147 -15.45 9.23 15.25
CA LEU A 147 -16.90 9.09 15.41
C LEU A 147 -17.30 8.92 16.88
N GLU A 148 -16.60 8.05 17.62
CA GLU A 148 -16.83 7.83 19.05
C GLU A 148 -16.66 9.12 19.87
N LYS A 149 -15.61 9.91 19.57
CA LYS A 149 -15.41 11.22 20.22
C LYS A 149 -16.59 12.17 19.96
N PHE A 150 -17.06 12.28 18.71
CA PHE A 150 -18.19 13.14 18.37
C PHE A 150 -19.51 12.68 19.01
N LEU A 151 -19.75 11.36 19.07
CA LEU A 151 -20.91 10.80 19.76
C LEU A 151 -20.86 11.09 21.27
N ALA A 152 -19.69 10.99 21.90
CA ALA A 152 -19.51 11.33 23.30
C ALA A 152 -19.80 12.81 23.61
N TYR A 153 -19.44 13.73 22.71
CA TYR A 153 -19.78 15.16 22.84
C TYR A 153 -21.30 15.40 22.77
N LYS A 154 -22.03 14.65 21.93
CA LYS A 154 -23.49 14.77 21.78
C LYS A 154 -24.25 14.38 23.05
N VAL A 155 -23.83 13.33 23.76
CA VAL A 155 -24.49 12.84 24.99
C VAL A 155 -24.37 13.84 26.15
N ARG A 156 -23.42 14.79 26.10
CA ARG A 156 -23.19 15.79 27.15
C ARG A 156 -23.96 17.10 26.95
N GLY A 157 -24.79 17.23 25.90
CA GLY A 157 -25.65 18.40 25.67
C GLY A 157 -26.83 18.50 26.67
N PRO A 158 -27.25 19.71 27.10
CA PRO A 158 -28.31 19.85 28.10
C PRO A 158 -29.68 19.44 27.54
N SER A 159 -30.42 18.71 28.36
CA SER A 159 -31.77 18.24 28.07
C SER A 159 -32.77 19.40 27.89
N SER A 160 -33.66 19.26 26.91
CA SER A 160 -34.69 20.17 26.36
C SER A 160 -35.59 20.96 27.35
N TYR A 161 -35.43 20.81 28.66
CA TYR A 161 -36.33 21.34 29.69
C TYR A 161 -36.16 22.85 29.96
N THR A 162 -34.99 23.43 29.70
CA THR A 162 -34.71 24.85 29.95
C THR A 162 -35.38 25.80 28.94
N VAL A 163 -35.64 25.32 27.71
CA VAL A 163 -36.20 26.12 26.61
C VAL A 163 -37.70 26.37 26.80
N MET A 164 -38.43 25.39 27.32
CA MET A 164 -39.89 25.47 27.53
C MET A 164 -40.28 26.50 28.60
N HIS A 165 -39.47 26.69 29.64
CA HIS A 165 -39.75 27.64 30.73
C HIS A 165 -39.71 29.11 30.28
N ALA A 166 -38.85 29.46 29.32
CA ALA A 166 -38.72 30.84 28.84
C ALA A 166 -39.93 31.28 27.99
N VAL A 167 -40.52 30.36 27.22
CA VAL A 167 -41.68 30.63 26.35
C VAL A 167 -42.96 30.88 27.15
N ILE A 168 -43.18 30.10 28.22
CA ILE A 168 -44.36 30.21 29.09
C ILE A 168 -44.40 31.56 29.81
N LEU A 169 -43.24 32.09 30.22
CA LEU A 169 -43.18 33.35 30.97
C LEU A 169 -43.51 34.57 30.09
N PHE A 170 -43.11 34.54 28.80
CA PHE A 170 -43.39 35.62 27.84
C PHE A 170 -44.89 35.81 27.58
N MET A 171 -45.69 34.73 27.63
CA MET A 171 -47.14 34.78 27.40
C MET A 171 -47.90 35.50 28.53
N SER A 172 -47.35 35.56 29.74
CA SER A 172 -48.01 36.17 30.91
C SER A 172 -48.06 37.71 30.86
N LEU A 173 -47.30 38.35 29.97
CA LEU A 173 -47.13 39.81 29.90
C LEU A 173 -48.24 40.58 29.15
N LYS A 174 -49.02 39.92 28.30
CA LYS A 174 -50.15 40.58 27.59
C LYS A 174 -51.35 40.94 28.49
N LEU A 175 -51.30 40.58 29.78
CA LEU A 175 -52.41 40.70 30.73
C LEU A 175 -52.45 42.01 31.55
N LEU A 176 -51.32 42.72 31.73
CA LEU A 176 -51.26 43.87 32.64
C LEU A 176 -51.94 45.15 32.11
N ASP A 177 -51.92 45.41 30.81
CA ASP A 177 -52.50 46.64 30.23
C ASP A 177 -54.04 46.66 30.30
N LYS A 178 -54.65 45.48 30.39
CA LYS A 178 -56.10 45.30 30.62
C LYS A 178 -56.53 45.58 32.06
N LYS A 179 -55.59 45.63 33.01
CA LYS A 179 -55.87 45.81 34.45
C LYS A 179 -56.06 47.28 34.83
N PHE A 180 -55.30 48.20 34.22
CA PHE A 180 -55.37 49.64 34.55
C PHE A 180 -56.78 50.25 34.41
N ARG A 181 -57.51 49.94 33.34
CA ARG A 181 -58.88 50.46 33.15
C ARG A 181 -59.89 49.88 34.14
N LYS A 182 -59.60 48.73 34.75
CA LYS A 182 -60.46 48.11 35.77
C LYS A 182 -60.28 48.76 37.15
N ASP A 183 -59.11 49.36 37.41
CA ASP A 183 -58.76 49.92 38.72
C ASP A 183 -59.24 51.38 38.92
N PHE A 184 -59.86 52.01 37.92
CA PHE A 184 -60.37 53.40 37.96
C PHE A 184 -61.82 53.56 37.43
N LEU A 185 -62.65 52.53 37.60
CA LEU A 185 -64.05 52.54 37.15
C LEU A 185 -64.94 53.53 37.94
N ASP A 186 -64.49 53.94 39.12
CA ASP A 186 -65.13 54.84 40.08
C ASP A 186 -64.89 56.34 39.79
N VAL A 187 -64.04 56.67 38.81
CA VAL A 187 -63.64 58.05 38.47
C VAL A 187 -64.32 58.50 37.17
N PRO A 188 -64.77 59.77 37.05
CA PRO A 188 -65.36 60.28 35.81
C PRO A 188 -64.47 60.07 34.58
N VAL A 189 -65.08 59.64 33.47
CA VAL A 189 -64.36 59.18 32.25
C VAL A 189 -63.36 60.21 31.71
N HIS A 190 -63.71 61.50 31.72
CA HIS A 190 -62.84 62.57 31.25
C HIS A 190 -61.58 62.75 32.13
N ILE A 191 -61.70 62.52 33.44
CA ILE A 191 -60.57 62.52 34.38
C ILE A 191 -59.72 61.27 34.17
N VAL A 192 -60.33 60.10 33.98
CA VAL A 192 -59.63 58.85 33.65
C VAL A 192 -58.82 58.98 32.35
N GLU A 193 -59.35 59.66 31.34
CA GLU A 193 -58.63 59.93 30.09
C GLU A 193 -57.45 60.90 30.28
N HIS A 194 -57.63 61.93 31.12
CA HIS A 194 -56.55 62.84 31.48
C HIS A 194 -55.43 62.13 32.26
N LEU A 195 -55.80 61.34 33.28
CA LEU A 195 -54.90 60.49 34.04
C LEU A 195 -54.22 59.45 33.15
N TYR A 196 -54.91 58.88 32.16
CA TYR A 196 -54.31 57.93 31.22
C TYR A 196 -53.26 58.58 30.30
N LYS A 197 -53.43 59.87 29.94
CA LYS A 197 -52.38 60.63 29.23
C LYS A 197 -51.15 60.83 30.11
N LEU A 198 -51.34 61.17 31.39
CA LEU A 198 -50.24 61.28 32.38
C LEU A 198 -49.58 59.93 32.67
N PHE A 199 -50.35 58.84 32.72
CA PHE A 199 -49.90 57.47 32.89
C PHE A 199 -49.01 56.96 31.75
N LYS A 200 -49.19 57.53 30.55
CA LYS A 200 -48.34 57.28 29.37
C LYS A 200 -47.10 58.18 29.30
N ARG A 201 -47.05 59.29 30.03
CA ARG A 201 -45.90 60.20 30.07
C ARG A 201 -44.73 59.54 30.79
N ARG A 202 -43.51 59.71 30.28
CA ARG A 202 -42.26 59.15 30.84
C ARG A 202 -41.24 60.28 31.08
N PRO A 203 -40.37 60.20 32.09
CA PRO A 203 -39.32 61.19 32.31
C PRO A 203 -38.25 61.01 31.22
N ARG A 204 -37.73 62.11 30.69
CA ARG A 204 -36.62 62.07 29.72
C ARG A 204 -35.30 61.99 30.49
N VAL A 205 -34.89 60.79 30.88
CA VAL A 205 -33.56 60.59 31.48
C VAL A 205 -32.51 60.77 30.38
N GLN A 206 -31.64 61.78 30.49
CA GLN A 206 -30.57 62.02 29.52
C GLN A 206 -29.61 60.82 29.53
N LYS A 207 -29.36 60.21 28.36
CA LYS A 207 -28.36 59.15 28.22
C LYS A 207 -26.97 59.76 28.41
N MET A 208 -26.33 59.49 29.55
CA MET A 208 -24.89 59.73 29.70
C MET A 208 -24.15 58.84 28.68
N ARG A 209 -23.33 59.48 27.84
CA ARG A 209 -22.52 58.85 26.80
C ARG A 209 -21.39 58.05 27.45
N THR A 210 -21.52 56.73 27.54
CA THR A 210 -20.41 55.86 27.93
C THR A 210 -19.43 55.78 26.76
N GLN A 211 -18.23 56.35 26.94
CA GLN A 211 -17.11 56.07 26.05
C GLN A 211 -16.73 54.59 26.23
N MET A 212 -16.77 53.85 25.13
CA MET A 212 -16.40 52.44 25.08
C MET A 212 -14.91 52.37 24.72
N ASP A 213 -14.05 52.24 25.73
CA ASP A 213 -12.70 51.71 25.49
C ASP A 213 -12.76 50.18 25.43
N SER A 214 -12.18 49.68 24.35
CA SER A 214 -12.20 48.29 23.90
C SER A 214 -11.30 47.40 24.76
N SER A 215 -11.85 46.77 25.79
CA SER A 215 -11.36 45.48 26.32
C SER A 215 -12.21 45.04 27.51
N ILE A 216 -13.30 44.29 27.28
CA ILE A 216 -14.03 43.64 28.38
C ILE A 216 -14.10 42.13 28.11
N ASN A 217 -13.43 41.41 28.99
CA ASN A 217 -13.26 39.97 29.03
C ASN A 217 -14.49 39.30 29.69
N ILE A 218 -14.79 38.06 29.32
CA ILE A 218 -16.05 37.29 29.50
C ILE A 218 -16.40 36.95 30.98
N LYS A 219 -15.81 37.60 31.99
CA LYS A 219 -16.06 37.30 33.42
C LYS A 219 -17.00 38.25 34.15
N ASP A 220 -17.51 39.29 33.51
CA ASP A 220 -18.37 40.29 34.16
C ASP A 220 -19.87 40.04 33.96
N GLN A 221 -20.34 38.85 34.35
CA GLN A 221 -21.77 38.57 34.58
C GLN A 221 -22.37 39.51 35.66
N SER A 222 -21.51 40.10 36.52
CA SER A 222 -21.86 40.97 37.65
C SER A 222 -22.17 42.42 37.24
N LEU A 223 -21.54 42.96 36.18
CA LEU A 223 -21.68 44.38 35.83
C LEU A 223 -23.04 44.74 35.20
N CYS A 224 -23.67 43.81 34.49
CA CYS A 224 -24.97 44.07 33.85
C CYS A 224 -26.08 44.30 34.90
N GLY A 225 -26.04 43.55 36.02
CA GLY A 225 -26.98 43.72 37.13
C GLY A 225 -26.83 45.06 37.87
N TRP A 226 -25.59 45.55 38.01
CA TRP A 226 -25.32 46.80 38.73
C TRP A 226 -25.71 48.05 37.91
N MET A 227 -25.46 48.05 36.60
CA MET A 227 -25.88 49.14 35.70
C MET A 227 -27.40 49.23 35.55
N ALA A 228 -28.11 48.09 35.57
CA ALA A 228 -29.57 48.07 35.52
C ALA A 228 -30.23 48.61 36.81
N ALA A 229 -29.60 48.38 37.97
CA ALA A 229 -30.05 48.88 39.27
C ALA A 229 -29.88 50.40 39.41
N ASP A 230 -28.78 50.96 38.90
CA ASP A 230 -28.51 52.41 38.88
C ASP A 230 -29.50 53.15 37.96
N GLY A 231 -29.80 52.59 36.78
CA GLY A 231 -30.79 53.15 35.85
C GLY A 231 -32.23 53.14 36.38
N LEU A 232 -32.64 52.09 37.11
CA LEU A 232 -33.95 52.05 37.78
C LEU A 232 -34.06 53.12 38.87
N SER A 233 -33.01 53.27 39.68
CA SER A 233 -32.97 54.25 40.77
C SER A 233 -33.08 55.68 40.26
N GLN A 234 -32.39 56.02 39.17
CA GLN A 234 -32.48 57.32 38.52
C GLN A 234 -33.87 57.58 37.89
N MET A 235 -34.51 56.55 37.33
CA MET A 235 -35.84 56.65 36.75
C MET A 235 -36.95 56.81 37.80
N LEU A 236 -36.83 56.13 38.95
CA LEU A 236 -37.75 56.29 40.08
C LEU A 236 -37.66 57.68 40.69
N LYS A 237 -36.45 58.24 40.82
CA LYS A 237 -36.24 59.61 41.29
C LYS A 237 -36.87 60.66 40.36
N ALA A 238 -36.72 60.50 39.05
CA ALA A 238 -37.38 61.38 38.07
C ALA A 238 -38.91 61.21 38.01
N MET A 239 -39.45 60.09 38.51
CA MET A 239 -40.89 59.88 38.68
C MET A 239 -41.43 60.58 39.92
N GLU A 240 -40.67 60.57 41.01
CA GLU A 240 -40.99 61.32 42.24
C GLU A 240 -41.15 62.83 41.96
N GLU A 241 -40.27 63.40 41.13
CA GLU A 241 -40.38 64.80 40.66
C GLU A 241 -41.64 65.08 39.84
N LEU A 242 -42.14 64.10 39.07
CA LEU A 242 -43.38 64.21 38.29
C LEU A 242 -44.66 63.89 39.09
N ASP A 243 -44.52 63.17 40.21
CA ASP A 243 -45.58 62.88 41.19
C ASP A 243 -45.78 64.03 42.19
N ALA A 244 -44.89 65.03 42.18
CA ALA A 244 -44.92 66.16 43.10
C ALA A 244 -46.28 66.90 43.06
N PRO A 245 -46.80 67.37 44.22
CA PRO A 245 -48.14 67.94 44.34
C PRO A 245 -48.36 69.17 43.44
N GLU A 246 -47.28 69.86 43.04
CA GLU A 246 -47.31 71.00 42.11
C GLU A 246 -47.76 70.60 40.69
N ASN A 247 -47.70 69.32 40.35
CA ASN A 247 -48.10 68.78 39.04
C ASN A 247 -49.52 68.19 39.02
N MET A 248 -50.24 68.27 40.14
CA MET A 248 -51.62 67.76 40.26
C MET A 248 -52.61 68.70 39.54
N PRO A 249 -53.58 68.18 38.77
CA PRO A 249 -54.63 69.01 38.17
C PRO A 249 -55.49 69.70 39.25
N GLU A 250 -55.84 70.97 39.02
CA GLU A 250 -56.55 71.83 39.99
C GLU A 250 -57.94 71.28 40.42
N ASP A 251 -58.57 70.46 39.57
CA ASP A 251 -59.90 69.89 39.80
C ASP A 251 -59.89 68.46 40.40
N LEU A 252 -58.73 67.94 40.81
CA LEU A 252 -58.57 66.55 41.25
C LEU A 252 -58.46 66.42 42.77
N ASP A 253 -59.18 65.45 43.34
CA ASP A 253 -59.07 65.07 44.76
C ASP A 253 -57.64 64.58 45.07
N PRO A 254 -56.96 65.14 46.09
CA PRO A 254 -55.65 64.68 46.54
C PRO A 254 -55.56 63.16 46.80
N LEU A 255 -56.63 62.51 47.28
CA LEU A 255 -56.64 61.07 47.52
C LEU A 255 -56.62 60.26 46.21
N ILE A 256 -57.26 60.77 45.16
CA ILE A 256 -57.25 60.18 43.82
C ILE A 256 -55.88 60.37 43.17
N TRP A 257 -55.22 61.52 43.41
CA TRP A 257 -53.86 61.78 42.95
C TRP A 257 -52.84 60.83 43.60
N GLU A 258 -52.93 60.61 44.92
CA GLU A 258 -52.05 59.66 45.61
C GLU A 258 -52.20 58.22 45.07
N ARG A 259 -53.45 57.76 44.87
CA ARG A 259 -53.73 56.46 44.25
C ARG A 259 -53.18 56.37 42.83
N PHE A 260 -53.31 57.44 42.05
CA PHE A 260 -52.76 57.54 40.70
C PHE A 260 -51.23 57.44 40.69
N CYS A 261 -50.55 58.18 41.57
CA CYS A 261 -49.09 58.15 41.71
C CYS A 261 -48.58 56.74 42.09
N LEU A 262 -49.26 56.03 43.00
CA LEU A 262 -48.94 54.64 43.34
C LEU A 262 -49.06 53.69 42.14
N VAL A 263 -50.16 53.78 41.38
CA VAL A 263 -50.36 52.95 40.19
C VAL A 263 -49.36 53.31 39.07
N ARG A 264 -49.01 54.60 38.94
CA ARG A 264 -47.98 55.07 37.99
C ARG A 264 -46.59 54.53 38.33
N ARG A 265 -46.18 54.58 39.61
CA ARG A 265 -44.91 54.01 40.08
C ARG A 265 -44.84 52.50 39.90
N ALA A 266 -45.87 51.77 40.34
CA ALA A 266 -45.96 50.31 40.17
C ALA A 266 -45.87 49.90 38.69
N LYS A 267 -46.46 50.69 37.78
CA LYS A 267 -46.29 50.46 36.34
C LYS A 267 -44.85 50.68 35.89
N VAL A 268 -44.20 51.78 36.27
CA VAL A 268 -42.82 52.07 35.86
C VAL A 268 -41.86 50.98 36.34
N GLU A 269 -42.02 50.50 37.57
CA GLU A 269 -41.28 49.35 38.10
C GLU A 269 -41.53 48.08 37.29
N SER A 270 -42.80 47.76 36.99
CA SER A 270 -43.15 46.60 36.17
C SER A 270 -42.59 46.71 34.74
N GLU A 271 -42.59 47.89 34.13
CA GLU A 271 -42.02 48.12 32.79
C GLU A 271 -40.50 47.95 32.79
N GLN A 272 -39.81 48.40 33.85
CA GLN A 272 -38.37 48.20 33.97
C GLN A 272 -38.03 46.72 34.22
N GLN A 273 -38.80 46.03 35.07
CA GLN A 273 -38.67 44.58 35.25
C GLN A 273 -38.85 43.84 33.92
N VAL A 274 -39.87 44.23 33.13
CA VAL A 274 -40.08 43.66 31.78
C VAL A 274 -38.90 43.93 30.86
N LYS A 275 -38.33 45.14 30.87
CA LYS A 275 -37.12 45.44 30.07
C LYS A 275 -35.93 44.58 30.47
N THR A 276 -35.66 44.45 31.77
CA THR A 276 -34.57 43.59 32.26
C THR A 276 -34.80 42.13 31.88
N MET A 277 -36.01 41.61 32.10
CA MET A 277 -36.37 40.24 31.69
C MET A 277 -36.27 40.04 30.18
N ALA A 278 -36.65 41.03 29.37
CA ALA A 278 -36.53 40.97 27.92
C ALA A 278 -35.07 40.91 27.46
N LEU A 279 -34.16 41.65 28.13
CA LEU A 279 -32.72 41.57 27.86
C LEU A 279 -32.16 40.19 28.23
N THR A 280 -32.47 39.69 29.42
CA THR A 280 -32.04 38.34 29.85
C THR A 280 -32.60 37.26 28.91
N LEU A 281 -33.85 37.39 28.47
CA LEU A 281 -34.46 36.46 27.51
C LEU A 281 -33.76 36.52 26.14
N ALA A 282 -33.39 37.70 25.66
CA ALA A 282 -32.63 37.85 24.42
C ALA A 282 -31.23 37.20 24.52
N GLU A 283 -30.54 37.35 25.66
CA GLU A 283 -29.27 36.68 25.93
C GLU A 283 -29.43 35.15 25.96
N MET A 284 -30.47 34.65 26.63
CA MET A 284 -30.78 33.22 26.68
C MET A 284 -31.12 32.66 25.31
N GLN A 285 -31.86 33.41 24.48
CA GLN A 285 -32.17 33.04 23.10
C GLN A 285 -30.92 32.98 22.23
N ALA A 286 -30.03 33.97 22.32
CA ALA A 286 -28.77 33.97 21.58
C ALA A 286 -27.88 32.78 21.98
N PHE A 287 -27.80 32.47 23.27
CA PHE A 287 -27.08 31.29 23.76
C PHE A 287 -27.69 29.98 23.25
N LEU A 288 -29.02 29.85 23.28
CA LEU A 288 -29.71 28.68 22.76
C LEU A 288 -29.48 28.50 21.26
N GLN A 289 -29.60 29.57 20.48
CA GLN A 289 -29.37 29.51 19.04
C GLN A 289 -27.96 29.03 18.73
N LYS A 290 -26.95 29.60 19.41
CA LYS A 290 -25.56 29.14 19.28
C LYS A 290 -25.41 27.65 19.58
N ARG A 291 -26.12 27.12 20.58
CA ARG A 291 -26.08 25.69 20.93
C ARG A 291 -26.78 24.80 19.91
N ILE A 292 -27.86 25.29 19.31
CA ILE A 292 -28.55 24.59 18.20
C ILE A 292 -27.61 24.51 17.01
N ASP A 293 -27.02 25.63 16.60
CA ASP A 293 -26.09 25.67 15.47
C ASP A 293 -24.87 24.74 15.70
N GLU A 294 -24.29 24.75 16.91
CA GLU A 294 -23.23 23.81 17.30
C GLU A 294 -23.70 22.34 17.20
N ASN A 295 -24.90 22.00 17.67
CA ASN A 295 -25.44 20.64 17.57
C ASN A 295 -25.66 20.20 16.11
N GLU A 296 -26.20 21.07 15.26
CA GLU A 296 -26.36 20.80 13.84
C GLU A 296 -25.01 20.53 13.16
N THR A 297 -23.96 21.28 13.52
CA THR A 297 -22.62 21.02 12.99
C THR A 297 -22.06 19.67 13.42
N TYR A 298 -22.26 19.27 14.68
CA TYR A 298 -21.85 17.95 15.17
C TYR A 298 -22.64 16.81 14.50
N GLU A 299 -23.94 16.99 14.27
CA GLU A 299 -24.77 16.00 13.57
C GLU A 299 -24.33 15.80 12.12
N GLN A 300 -24.00 16.89 11.42
CA GLN A 300 -23.47 16.81 10.08
C GLN A 300 -22.12 16.08 10.04
N GLU A 301 -21.24 16.34 11.01
CA GLU A 301 -19.92 15.69 11.08
C GLU A 301 -20.04 14.19 11.42
N ILE A 302 -20.91 13.82 12.36
CA ILE A 302 -21.22 12.42 12.67
C ILE A 302 -21.71 11.69 11.40
N LYS A 303 -22.59 12.34 10.63
CA LYS A 303 -23.09 11.76 9.38
C LYS A 303 -21.96 11.58 8.36
N ASN A 304 -21.13 12.61 8.17
CA ASN A 304 -19.99 12.54 7.24
C ASN A 304 -19.02 11.40 7.59
N LEU A 305 -18.65 11.28 8.87
CA LEU A 305 -17.78 10.21 9.37
C LEU A 305 -18.41 8.82 9.21
N THR A 306 -19.73 8.71 9.44
CA THR A 306 -20.47 7.44 9.23
C THR A 306 -20.44 7.04 7.75
N ASP A 307 -20.74 7.97 6.84
CA ASP A 307 -20.73 7.73 5.40
C ASP A 307 -19.32 7.36 4.90
N GLU A 308 -18.26 7.96 5.49
CA GLU A 308 -16.88 7.60 5.16
C GLU A 308 -16.50 6.20 5.68
N LEU A 309 -16.91 5.84 6.89
CA LEU A 309 -16.70 4.51 7.44
C LEU A 309 -17.35 3.43 6.57
N ASP A 310 -18.59 3.68 6.12
CA ASP A 310 -19.30 2.79 5.18
C ASP A 310 -18.56 2.63 3.85
N ARG A 311 -17.93 3.70 3.34
CA ARG A 311 -17.09 3.64 2.14
C ARG A 311 -15.85 2.76 2.37
N VAL A 312 -15.15 2.94 3.49
CA VAL A 312 -13.98 2.12 3.84
C VAL A 312 -14.37 0.65 4.04
N HIS A 313 -15.53 0.36 4.64
CA HIS A 313 -16.04 -1.01 4.76
C HIS A 313 -16.33 -1.66 3.41
N LYS A 314 -16.87 -0.90 2.45
CA LYS A 314 -17.08 -1.39 1.08
C LYS A 314 -15.76 -1.66 0.38
N GLU A 315 -14.81 -0.74 0.47
CA GLU A 315 -13.45 -0.88 -0.09
C GLU A 315 -12.77 -2.14 0.46
N LYS A 316 -12.76 -2.31 1.79
CA LYS A 316 -12.26 -3.50 2.47
C LYS A 316 -12.90 -4.79 1.97
N ASN A 317 -14.22 -4.79 1.79
CA ASN A 317 -14.95 -5.96 1.30
C ASN A 317 -14.66 -6.26 -0.17
N CYS A 318 -14.45 -5.25 -1.01
CA CYS A 318 -14.01 -5.43 -2.39
C CYS A 318 -12.61 -6.04 -2.41
N PHE A 319 -11.66 -5.45 -1.68
CA PHE A 319 -10.29 -5.95 -1.59
C PHE A 319 -10.20 -7.39 -1.11
N ARG A 320 -10.96 -7.76 -0.07
CA ARG A 320 -11.00 -9.15 0.44
C ARG A 320 -11.57 -10.17 -0.54
N LYS A 321 -12.40 -9.73 -1.48
CA LYS A 321 -12.97 -10.60 -2.52
C LYS A 321 -12.08 -10.65 -3.76
N ASP A 322 -11.29 -9.60 -3.99
CA ASP A 322 -10.35 -9.48 -5.10
C ASP A 322 -9.04 -10.17 -4.76
N ILE A 323 -9.06 -11.50 -4.82
CA ILE A 323 -7.92 -12.34 -4.46
C ILE A 323 -6.98 -12.43 -5.65
N MET A 324 -5.72 -12.08 -5.44
CA MET A 324 -4.68 -12.29 -6.43
C MET A 324 -4.41 -13.79 -6.62
N VAL A 325 -4.46 -14.23 -7.89
CA VAL A 325 -4.09 -15.59 -8.29
C VAL A 325 -2.93 -15.53 -9.27
N GLN A 326 -1.82 -16.18 -8.94
CA GLN A 326 -0.70 -16.33 -9.85
C GLN A 326 -0.91 -17.53 -10.77
N VAL A 327 -0.87 -17.29 -12.08
CA VAL A 327 -1.01 -18.32 -13.11
C VAL A 327 0.29 -18.43 -13.89
N LEU A 328 0.75 -19.66 -14.10
CA LEU A 328 1.90 -19.94 -14.94
C LEU A 328 1.44 -20.16 -16.38
N MET A 329 1.94 -19.33 -17.30
CA MET A 329 1.63 -19.40 -18.73
C MET A 329 2.89 -19.76 -19.52
N LYS A 330 2.75 -20.60 -20.55
CA LYS A 330 3.85 -20.92 -21.48
C LYS A 330 4.07 -19.76 -22.46
N GLN A 331 5.29 -19.64 -22.98
CA GLN A 331 5.59 -18.72 -24.08
C GLN A 331 4.68 -19.03 -25.28
N GLY A 332 4.04 -18.00 -25.84
CA GLY A 332 3.04 -18.13 -26.92
C GLY A 332 1.58 -18.20 -26.45
N GLN A 333 1.33 -18.34 -25.14
CA GLN A 333 -0.02 -18.15 -24.54
C GLN A 333 -0.26 -16.71 -24.08
N VAL A 334 0.74 -15.86 -24.19
CA VAL A 334 0.72 -14.44 -23.83
C VAL A 334 0.99 -13.65 -25.10
N GLU A 335 0.03 -12.81 -25.51
CA GLU A 335 0.10 -12.03 -26.76
C GLU A 335 0.80 -10.67 -26.61
N LEU A 336 1.46 -10.44 -25.47
CA LEU A 336 2.21 -9.21 -25.22
C LEU A 336 3.64 -9.35 -25.73
N THR A 337 4.08 -8.37 -26.52
CA THR A 337 5.50 -8.20 -26.81
C THR A 337 6.21 -7.74 -25.54
N PRO A 338 7.17 -8.50 -25.00
CA PRO A 338 7.97 -8.05 -23.87
C PRO A 338 8.79 -6.85 -24.35
N THR A 339 8.35 -5.65 -23.99
CA THR A 339 8.98 -4.41 -24.45
C THR A 339 10.14 -4.01 -23.52
N ASP A 340 10.16 -4.55 -22.29
CA ASP A 340 11.13 -4.27 -21.22
C ASP A 340 11.52 -5.52 -20.39
N LEU A 341 12.48 -5.35 -19.46
CA LEU A 341 12.94 -6.37 -18.49
C LEU A 341 11.80 -6.88 -17.58
N THR A 342 10.78 -6.06 -17.37
CA THR A 342 9.53 -6.39 -16.68
C THR A 342 8.37 -6.16 -17.63
N ALA A 343 7.68 -7.23 -18.01
CA ALA A 343 6.46 -7.10 -18.80
C ALA A 343 5.35 -6.49 -17.93
N ASP A 344 4.79 -5.36 -18.39
CA ASP A 344 3.61 -4.76 -17.79
C ASP A 344 2.37 -5.53 -18.26
N TYR A 345 1.60 -6.04 -17.29
CA TYR A 345 0.38 -6.81 -17.51
C TYR A 345 -0.88 -6.06 -17.07
N SER A 346 -0.78 -4.78 -16.70
CA SER A 346 -1.91 -3.99 -16.19
C SER A 346 -3.09 -3.92 -17.16
N ASP A 347 -2.81 -3.88 -18.47
CA ASP A 347 -3.84 -3.84 -19.53
C ASP A 347 -4.20 -5.24 -20.08
N SER A 348 -3.75 -6.31 -19.42
CA SER A 348 -3.97 -7.68 -19.89
C SER A 348 -5.23 -8.30 -19.28
N VAL A 349 -5.91 -9.13 -20.07
CA VAL A 349 -7.12 -9.85 -19.64
C VAL A 349 -6.95 -11.34 -19.90
N LEU A 350 -7.28 -12.16 -18.90
CA LEU A 350 -7.27 -13.61 -19.04
C LEU A 350 -8.54 -14.07 -19.77
N HIS A 351 -8.38 -14.57 -21.00
CA HIS A 351 -9.46 -15.14 -21.79
C HIS A 351 -9.45 -16.67 -21.78
N HIS A 352 -10.64 -17.28 -21.76
CA HIS A 352 -10.76 -18.71 -21.96
C HIS A 352 -10.35 -19.09 -23.38
N ARG A 353 -9.59 -20.19 -23.52
CA ARG A 353 -9.04 -20.66 -24.81
C ARG A 353 -10.07 -20.79 -25.92
N SER A 354 -11.31 -21.20 -25.60
CA SER A 354 -12.38 -21.35 -26.59
C SER A 354 -12.72 -20.06 -27.33
N VAL A 355 -12.51 -18.90 -26.71
CA VAL A 355 -12.74 -17.59 -27.35
C VAL A 355 -11.75 -17.40 -28.48
N VAL A 356 -10.46 -17.63 -28.23
CA VAL A 356 -9.38 -17.51 -29.21
C VAL A 356 -9.54 -18.56 -30.32
N GLU A 357 -9.87 -19.80 -29.97
CA GLU A 357 -10.11 -20.86 -30.96
C GLU A 357 -11.33 -20.57 -31.83
N GLY A 358 -12.41 -20.04 -31.25
CA GLY A 358 -13.60 -19.63 -31.99
C GLY A 358 -13.33 -18.47 -32.95
N LEU A 359 -12.54 -17.48 -32.52
CA LEU A 359 -12.07 -16.40 -33.39
C LEU A 359 -11.19 -16.95 -34.51
N ASN A 360 -10.23 -17.83 -34.22
CA ASN A 360 -9.39 -18.48 -35.21
C ASN A 360 -10.19 -19.31 -36.22
N HIS A 361 -11.22 -20.02 -35.76
CA HIS A 361 -12.14 -20.76 -36.64
C HIS A 361 -12.90 -19.81 -37.56
N THR A 362 -13.45 -18.72 -37.02
CA THR A 362 -14.16 -17.68 -37.77
C THR A 362 -13.25 -17.01 -38.79
N ILE A 363 -12.00 -16.71 -38.42
CA ILE A 363 -10.98 -16.16 -39.31
C ILE A 363 -10.68 -17.16 -40.42
N LYS A 364 -10.51 -18.46 -40.13
CA LYS A 364 -10.25 -19.48 -41.17
C LYS A 364 -11.42 -19.62 -42.15
N LEU A 365 -12.67 -19.61 -41.67
CA LEU A 365 -13.86 -19.63 -42.52
C LEU A 365 -13.95 -18.38 -43.41
N ASN A 366 -13.66 -17.21 -42.85
CA ASN A 366 -13.74 -15.93 -43.56
C ASN A 366 -12.54 -15.67 -44.48
N ALA A 367 -11.35 -16.19 -44.16
CA ALA A 367 -10.14 -16.14 -44.99
C ALA A 367 -10.20 -17.16 -46.13
N GLY A 368 -10.84 -18.31 -45.92
CA GLY A 368 -11.19 -19.26 -47.00
C GLY A 368 -12.16 -18.68 -48.02
N SER A 369 -12.91 -17.64 -47.67
CA SER A 369 -13.84 -16.91 -48.54
C SER A 369 -13.29 -15.60 -49.10
N LYS A 370 -12.07 -15.18 -48.71
CA LYS A 370 -11.34 -14.07 -49.31
C LYS A 370 -9.86 -14.44 -49.46
N HIS A 371 -9.52 -15.01 -50.62
CA HIS A 371 -8.16 -14.86 -51.12
C HIS A 371 -7.89 -13.36 -51.26
N ASP A 372 -6.79 -12.94 -50.65
CA ASP A 372 -6.21 -11.60 -50.66
C ASP A 372 -6.61 -10.66 -49.49
N ARG A 373 -5.92 -10.84 -48.35
CA ARG A 373 -5.31 -9.75 -47.56
C ARG A 373 -4.39 -10.31 -46.46
N ARG A 374 -3.09 -10.19 -46.71
CA ARG A 374 -1.92 -10.18 -45.80
C ARG A 374 -2.11 -10.70 -44.36
N SER A 375 -1.63 -11.93 -44.18
CA SER A 375 -0.65 -12.36 -43.17
C SER A 375 -0.67 -11.72 -41.77
N TYR A 376 -1.35 -12.39 -40.83
CA TYR A 376 -0.83 -12.62 -39.48
C TYR A 376 -1.18 -14.06 -39.08
N LEU A 377 -0.37 -15.01 -39.56
CA LEU A 377 -0.37 -16.39 -39.09
C LEU A 377 0.40 -16.41 -37.78
N VAL A 378 -0.31 -16.46 -36.65
CA VAL A 378 0.30 -16.82 -35.36
C VAL A 378 -0.07 -18.28 -35.09
N TYR A 379 0.91 -19.15 -35.27
CA TYR A 379 0.81 -20.55 -34.90
C TYR A 379 0.84 -20.64 -33.37
N ILE A 380 -0.28 -21.01 -32.76
CA ILE A 380 -0.25 -21.57 -31.42
C ILE A 380 0.24 -23.02 -31.59
N LEU A 381 1.55 -23.22 -31.42
CA LEU A 381 2.13 -24.55 -31.26
C LEU A 381 1.56 -25.15 -29.98
N THR A 382 0.65 -26.10 -30.14
CA THR A 382 0.22 -27.01 -29.08
C THR A 382 1.26 -28.12 -28.95
N ASP A 383 1.93 -28.17 -27.80
CA ASP A 383 2.44 -29.42 -27.22
C ASP A 383 1.53 -29.84 -26.06
#